data_AF-A0A7S2J221-F1
#
_entry.id   AF-A0A7S2J221-F1
#
_cell.length_a   1.000
_cell.length_b   1.000
_cell.length_c   1.000
_cell.angle_alpha   90.00
_cell.angle_beta   90.00
_cell.angle_gamma   90.00
#
_symmetry.space_group_name_H-M   'P 1'
#
loop_
_entity.id
_entity.type
_entity.pdbx_description
1 polymer ?
#
loop_
_entity_poly.entity_id
_entity_poly.type
_entity_poly.pdbx_seq_one_letter_code
_entity_poly.pdbx_strand_id
1 'polypeptide(L)'
;ENERWSGTRLQLRRWQRGETGFPLVDAAMRQLWKVGWMCNHLRHVTAQFLIEHLDLSWKDGFAWYDYTLVDTDVAINAMMWQMGGHSGIGAWNFVMHPIYAGKKVDPEGNFVRRWLPELAHLPVEY
;
A
#
# COMPACT_ATOMS: atom_id res chain seq x y z
N GLU A 1 9.25 -15.98 -15.49
CA GLU A 1 8.10 -16.92 -15.57
C GLU A 1 8.11 -18.01 -14.48
N ASN A 2 8.74 -17.79 -13.31
CA ASN A 2 8.63 -18.71 -12.16
C ASN A 2 8.86 -17.96 -10.83
N GLU A 3 8.30 -16.75 -10.70
CA GLU A 3 8.33 -16.05 -9.40
C GLU A 3 7.32 -16.73 -8.47
N ARG A 4 7.85 -17.40 -7.45
CA ARG A 4 7.06 -18.02 -6.38
C ARG A 4 6.87 -17.00 -5.26
N TRP A 5 5.75 -16.29 -5.32
CA TRP A 5 5.24 -15.46 -4.23
C TRP A 5 4.82 -16.36 -3.06
N SER A 6 5.34 -16.11 -1.85
CA SER A 6 5.02 -16.90 -0.65
C SER A 6 3.83 -16.35 0.16
N GLY A 7 3.39 -15.13 -0.15
CA GLY A 7 2.29 -14.47 0.52
C GLY A 7 0.96 -15.23 0.42
N THR A 8 0.18 -15.15 1.47
CA THR A 8 -1.09 -15.87 1.60
C THR A 8 -2.29 -15.02 1.19
N ARG A 9 -3.37 -15.68 0.77
CA ARG A 9 -4.67 -15.00 0.52
C ARG A 9 -5.20 -14.27 1.75
N LEU A 10 -4.85 -14.71 2.96
CA LEU A 10 -5.23 -14.02 4.19
C LEU A 10 -4.50 -12.68 4.34
N GLN A 11 -3.18 -12.65 4.07
CA GLN A 11 -2.40 -11.41 4.06
C GLN A 11 -2.94 -10.43 3.01
N LEU A 12 -3.26 -10.91 1.80
CA LEU A 12 -3.88 -10.08 0.77
C LEU A 12 -5.19 -9.44 1.27
N ARG A 13 -6.09 -10.21 1.89
CA ARG A 13 -7.34 -9.67 2.44
C ARG A 13 -7.12 -8.66 3.55
N ARG A 14 -6.14 -8.89 4.43
CA ARG A 14 -5.78 -7.93 5.49
C ARG A 14 -5.25 -6.62 4.91
N TRP A 15 -4.41 -6.70 3.88
CA TRP A 15 -3.94 -5.53 3.15
C TRP A 15 -5.09 -4.77 2.49
N GLN A 16 -5.97 -5.45 1.76
CA GLN A 16 -7.14 -4.84 1.12
C GLN A 16 -8.07 -4.10 2.10
N ARG A 17 -8.19 -4.61 3.34
CA ARG A 17 -9.05 -4.03 4.38
C ARG A 17 -8.38 -3.01 5.29
N GLY A 18 -7.05 -2.85 5.21
CA GLY A 18 -6.28 -2.05 6.16
C GLY A 18 -6.31 -2.64 7.57
N GLU A 19 -5.93 -3.93 7.66
CA GLU A 19 -5.82 -4.73 8.88
C GLU A 19 -4.43 -5.41 8.97
N THR A 20 -3.40 -4.76 8.44
CA THR A 20 -2.03 -5.28 8.38
C THR A 20 -1.27 -5.12 9.70
N GLY A 21 -1.69 -4.17 10.54
CA GLY A 21 -0.97 -3.78 11.76
C GLY A 21 0.07 -2.69 11.52
N PHE A 22 0.16 -2.13 10.30
CA PHE A 22 1.03 -1.02 9.96
C PHE A 22 0.19 0.26 9.74
N PRO A 23 0.19 1.22 10.68
CA PRO A 23 -0.80 2.29 10.70
C PRO A 23 -0.91 3.12 9.42
N LEU A 24 0.22 3.47 8.78
CA LEU A 24 0.19 4.24 7.53
C LEU A 24 -0.44 3.44 6.38
N VAL A 25 -0.10 2.15 6.27
CA VAL A 25 -0.64 1.24 5.25
C VAL A 25 -2.13 1.05 5.48
N ASP A 26 -2.53 0.79 6.72
CA ASP A 26 -3.92 0.55 7.08
C ASP A 26 -4.80 1.79 6.86
N ALA A 27 -4.30 2.97 7.25
CA ALA A 27 -4.96 4.24 6.99
C ALA A 27 -5.15 4.50 5.48
N ALA A 28 -4.11 4.27 4.68
CA ALA A 28 -4.16 4.43 3.23
C ALA A 28 -5.17 3.46 2.58
N MET A 29 -5.15 2.18 2.95
CA MET A 29 -6.06 1.19 2.39
C MET A 29 -7.52 1.46 2.78
N ARG A 30 -7.77 1.98 3.99
CA ARG A 30 -9.11 2.44 4.41
C ARG A 30 -9.54 3.70 3.68
N GLN A 31 -8.63 4.65 3.44
CA GLN A 31 -8.90 5.82 2.59
C GLN A 31 -9.31 5.38 1.18
N LEU A 32 -8.52 4.50 0.56
CA LEU A 32 -8.79 3.97 -0.78
C LEU A 32 -10.20 3.39 -0.86
N TRP A 33 -10.57 2.50 0.08
CA TRP A 33 -11.87 1.86 0.08
C TRP A 33 -13.03 2.87 0.26
N LYS A 34 -12.85 3.88 1.09
CA LYS A 34 -13.91 4.85 1.41
C LYS A 34 -14.06 5.97 0.39
N VAL A 35 -12.96 6.43 -0.20
CA VAL A 35 -12.90 7.61 -1.06
C VAL A 35 -12.71 7.24 -2.54
N GLY A 36 -12.15 6.06 -2.82
CA GLY A 36 -11.73 5.66 -4.16
C GLY A 36 -10.47 6.36 -4.65
N TRP A 37 -9.73 7.05 -3.77
CA TRP A 37 -8.55 7.81 -4.15
C TRP A 37 -7.48 7.81 -3.05
N MET A 38 -6.22 7.78 -3.46
CA MET A 38 -5.05 7.94 -2.60
C MET A 38 -4.00 8.82 -3.28
N CYS A 39 -3.26 9.60 -2.50
CA CYS A 39 -2.14 10.36 -3.06
C CYS A 39 -1.04 9.42 -3.57
N ASN A 40 -0.31 9.86 -4.61
CA ASN A 40 0.64 9.00 -5.31
C ASN A 40 1.69 8.35 -4.39
N HIS A 41 2.14 9.09 -3.37
CA HIS A 41 3.12 8.57 -2.42
C HIS A 41 2.58 7.38 -1.60
N LEU A 42 1.32 7.46 -1.13
CA LEU A 42 0.69 6.35 -0.41
C LEU A 42 0.43 5.14 -1.30
N ARG A 43 0.17 5.38 -2.60
CA ARG A 43 0.09 4.30 -3.60
C ARG A 43 1.39 3.51 -3.64
N HIS A 44 2.52 4.21 -3.71
CA HIS A 44 3.83 3.56 -3.71
C HIS A 44 4.13 2.81 -2.39
N VAL A 45 3.82 3.41 -1.23
CA VAL A 45 4.04 2.78 0.08
C VAL A 45 3.25 1.48 0.21
N THR A 46 1.96 1.49 -0.13
CA THR A 46 1.11 0.31 0.01
C THR A 46 1.44 -0.77 -1.04
N ALA A 47 1.88 -0.39 -2.25
CA ALA A 47 2.35 -1.33 -3.26
C ALA A 47 3.67 -2.02 -2.85
N GLN A 48 4.65 -1.25 -2.36
CA GLN A 48 5.90 -1.80 -1.83
C GLN A 48 5.69 -2.66 -0.59
N PHE A 49 4.71 -2.33 0.24
CA PHE A 49 4.33 -3.20 1.35
C PHE A 49 3.78 -4.56 0.86
N LEU A 50 2.89 -4.55 -0.13
CA LEU A 50 2.34 -5.79 -0.70
C LEU A 50 3.44 -6.68 -1.30
N ILE A 51 4.37 -6.10 -2.05
CA ILE A 51 5.39 -6.84 -2.77
C ILE A 51 6.54 -7.25 -1.83
N GLU A 52 7.17 -6.28 -1.16
CA GLU A 52 8.41 -6.53 -0.40
C GLU A 52 8.17 -7.09 1.01
N HIS A 53 7.04 -6.76 1.64
CA HIS A 53 6.78 -7.14 3.03
C HIS A 53 5.84 -8.34 3.15
N LEU A 54 4.86 -8.45 2.25
CA LEU A 54 3.93 -9.58 2.23
C LEU A 54 4.32 -10.68 1.24
N ASP A 55 5.29 -10.41 0.35
CA ASP A 55 5.72 -11.31 -0.71
C ASP A 55 4.52 -11.81 -1.55
N LEU A 56 3.65 -10.87 -1.94
CA LEU A 56 2.47 -11.09 -2.77
C LEU A 56 2.67 -10.55 -4.19
N SER A 57 2.01 -11.17 -5.16
CA SER A 57 2.13 -10.76 -6.55
C SER A 57 1.61 -9.35 -6.77
N TRP A 58 2.41 -8.53 -7.46
CA TRP A 58 1.99 -7.20 -7.93
C TRP A 58 0.70 -7.24 -8.75
N LYS A 59 0.37 -8.39 -9.39
CA LYS A 59 -0.87 -8.58 -10.14
C LYS A 59 -2.11 -8.53 -9.26
N ASP A 60 -2.03 -9.04 -8.03
CA ASP A 60 -3.13 -8.97 -7.06
C ASP A 60 -3.35 -7.53 -6.61
N GLY A 61 -2.27 -6.78 -6.42
CA GLY A 61 -2.29 -5.35 -6.16
C GLY A 61 -2.90 -4.54 -7.30
N PHE A 62 -2.47 -4.82 -8.54
CA PHE A 62 -3.01 -4.22 -9.76
C PHE A 62 -4.52 -4.39 -9.84
N ALA A 63 -5.01 -5.63 -9.69
CA ALA A 63 -6.45 -5.93 -9.77
C ALA A 63 -7.24 -5.19 -8.68
N TRP A 64 -6.70 -5.08 -7.46
CA TRP A 64 -7.34 -4.33 -6.39
C TRP A 64 -7.40 -2.83 -6.69
N TYR A 65 -6.31 -2.25 -7.17
CA TYR A 65 -6.24 -0.84 -7.53
C TYR A 65 -7.18 -0.52 -8.69
N ASP A 66 -7.21 -1.38 -9.72
CA ASP A 66 -8.09 -1.21 -10.86
C ASP A 66 -9.56 -1.24 -10.46
N TYR A 67 -9.91 -2.06 -9.46
CA TYR A 67 -11.27 -2.14 -8.92
C TYR A 67 -11.64 -0.94 -8.03
N THR A 68 -10.70 -0.37 -7.30
CA THR A 68 -10.99 0.59 -6.21
C THR A 68 -10.67 2.05 -6.53
N LEU A 69 -9.73 2.31 -7.43
CA LEU A 69 -9.36 3.67 -7.79
C LEU A 69 -10.36 4.26 -8.76
N VAL A 70 -10.95 5.39 -8.38
CA VAL A 70 -11.82 6.19 -9.24
C VAL A 70 -11.07 6.79 -10.43
N ASP A 71 -9.76 6.98 -10.27
CA ASP A 71 -8.85 7.52 -11.28
C ASP A 71 -7.97 6.42 -11.89
N THR A 72 -8.41 5.16 -11.86
CA THR A 72 -7.66 4.08 -12.50
C THR A 72 -7.53 4.36 -14.01
N ASP A 73 -6.29 4.27 -14.49
CA ASP A 73 -5.96 4.15 -15.89
C ASP A 73 -5.14 2.87 -16.04
N VAL A 74 -5.54 2.00 -16.96
CA VAL A 74 -4.97 0.65 -17.06
C VAL A 74 -3.47 0.69 -17.35
N ALA A 75 -3.00 1.66 -18.14
CA ALA A 75 -1.60 1.78 -18.53
C ALA A 75 -0.77 2.36 -17.39
N ILE A 76 -1.26 3.42 -16.73
CA ILE A 76 -0.57 4.05 -15.60
C ILE A 76 -0.51 3.08 -14.41
N ASN A 77 -1.61 2.40 -14.09
CA ASN A 77 -1.67 1.43 -13.00
C ASN A 77 -0.74 0.24 -13.29
N ALA A 78 -0.78 -0.32 -14.51
CA ALA A 78 0.11 -1.42 -14.90
C ALA A 78 1.58 -1.03 -14.81
N MET A 79 1.95 0.16 -15.30
CA MET A 79 3.33 0.66 -15.24
C MET A 79 3.81 0.74 -13.78
N MET A 80 3.04 1.36 -12.89
CA MET A 80 3.41 1.50 -11.48
C MET A 80 3.62 0.12 -10.81
N TRP A 81 2.70 -0.83 -11.02
CA TRP A 81 2.81 -2.16 -10.42
C TRP A 81 3.96 -2.99 -11.00
N GLN A 82 4.27 -2.84 -12.29
CA GLN A 82 5.43 -3.51 -12.90
C GLN A 82 6.76 -2.93 -12.42
N MET A 83 6.83 -1.61 -12.17
CA MET A 83 8.00 -0.97 -11.57
C MET A 83 8.27 -1.49 -10.16
N GLY A 84 7.22 -1.60 -9.34
CA GLY A 84 7.34 -2.16 -7.99
C GLY A 84 7.60 -3.66 -7.98
N GLY A 85 7.02 -4.40 -8.93
CA GLY A 85 7.16 -5.86 -9.06
C GLY A 85 8.35 -6.30 -9.89
N HIS A 86 9.39 -5.47 -10.02
CA HIS A 86 10.66 -5.75 -10.68
C HIS A 86 10.58 -6.32 -12.12
N SER A 87 9.49 -6.02 -12.83
CA SER A 87 9.21 -6.60 -14.16
C SER A 87 9.02 -5.56 -15.27
N GLY A 88 9.09 -4.27 -14.94
CA GLY A 88 8.90 -3.15 -15.86
C GLY A 88 10.12 -2.25 -16.07
N ILE A 89 9.93 -1.23 -16.92
CA ILE A 89 10.93 -0.19 -17.17
C ILE A 89 11.08 0.67 -15.91
N GLY A 90 12.31 0.83 -15.41
CA GLY A 90 12.57 1.63 -14.22
C GLY A 90 12.19 0.94 -12.91
N ALA A 91 12.39 -0.39 -12.84
CA ALA A 91 12.21 -1.17 -11.62
C ALA A 91 12.81 -0.49 -10.38
N TRP A 92 12.05 -0.47 -9.29
CA TRP A 92 12.51 0.12 -8.04
C TRP A 92 13.56 -0.77 -7.38
N ASN A 93 14.81 -0.31 -7.30
CA ASN A 93 15.90 -1.05 -6.66
C ASN A 93 16.06 -0.70 -5.17
N PHE A 94 14.96 -0.34 -4.50
CA PHE A 94 14.95 0.04 -3.08
C PHE A 94 13.67 -0.44 -2.41
N VAL A 95 13.76 -0.78 -1.13
CA VAL A 95 12.61 -1.19 -0.32
C VAL A 95 12.12 -0.03 0.54
N MET A 96 10.85 0.33 0.42
CA MET A 96 10.23 1.33 1.31
C MET A 96 9.79 0.70 2.62
N HIS A 97 10.50 1.02 3.70
CA HIS A 97 10.10 0.56 5.02
C HIS A 97 8.89 1.37 5.53
N PRO A 98 7.74 0.72 5.86
CA PRO A 98 6.46 1.38 6.11
C PRO A 98 6.48 2.32 7.31
N ILE A 99 7.22 1.97 8.37
CA ILE A 99 7.39 2.83 9.56
C ILE A 99 8.12 4.14 9.22
N TYR A 100 9.22 4.07 8.47
CA TYR A 100 9.97 5.28 8.07
C TYR A 100 9.17 6.15 7.10
N ALA A 101 8.42 5.53 6.19
CA ALA A 101 7.50 6.25 5.31
C ALA A 101 6.43 6.98 6.14
N GLY A 102 5.86 6.34 7.16
CA GLY A 102 4.95 6.94 8.13
C GLY A 102 5.52 8.21 8.75
N LYS A 103 6.70 8.11 9.38
CA LYS A 103 7.36 9.25 10.03
C LYS A 103 7.66 10.42 9.10
N LYS A 104 7.90 10.14 7.81
CA LYS A 104 8.20 11.18 6.81
C LYS A 104 6.94 11.85 6.25
N VAL A 105 5.88 11.08 6.02
CA VAL A 105 4.67 11.53 5.30
C VAL A 105 3.60 12.04 6.26
N ASP A 106 3.54 11.49 7.47
CA ASP A 106 2.58 11.85 8.51
C ASP A 106 3.30 12.02 9.86
N PRO A 107 4.21 13.01 9.99
CA PRO A 107 5.05 13.18 11.19
C PRO A 107 4.25 13.46 12.47
N GLU A 108 3.03 13.96 12.36
CA GLU A 108 2.13 14.24 13.49
C GLU A 108 1.07 13.14 13.70
N GLY A 109 1.02 12.12 12.83
CA GLY A 109 0.02 11.05 12.90
C GLY A 109 -1.41 11.50 12.53
N ASN A 110 -1.61 12.71 12.03
CA ASN A 110 -2.94 13.28 11.77
C ASN A 110 -3.69 12.50 10.68
N PHE A 111 -2.97 12.05 9.65
CA PHE A 111 -3.56 11.24 8.58
C PHE A 111 -3.98 9.86 9.13
N VAL A 112 -3.08 9.21 9.87
CA VAL A 112 -3.36 7.92 10.50
C VAL A 112 -4.57 8.01 11.43
N ARG A 113 -4.62 8.98 12.33
CA ARG A 113 -5.73 9.15 13.28
C ARG A 113 -7.07 9.43 12.61
N ARG A 114 -7.06 10.08 11.44
CA ARG A 114 -8.27 10.34 10.65
C ARG A 114 -8.89 9.04 10.12
N TRP A 115 -8.07 8.08 9.68
CA TRP A 115 -8.52 6.85 9.03
C TRP A 115 -8.54 5.64 9.96
N LEU A 116 -7.81 5.70 11.08
CA LEU A 116 -7.75 4.72 12.15
C LEU A 116 -8.16 5.41 13.47
N PRO A 117 -9.46 5.69 13.68
CA PRO A 117 -9.93 6.36 14.90
C PRO A 117 -9.62 5.56 16.17
N GLU A 118 -9.45 4.24 16.07
CA GLU A 118 -9.00 3.40 17.17
C GLU A 118 -7.60 3.78 17.70
N LEU A 119 -6.77 4.45 16.89
CA LEU A 119 -5.44 4.93 17.28
C LEU A 119 -5.43 6.42 17.65
N ALA A 120 -6.58 7.11 17.61
CA ALA A 120 -6.66 8.57 17.79
C ALA A 120 -6.10 9.08 19.12
N HIS A 121 -6.15 8.25 20.15
CA HIS A 121 -5.74 8.58 21.52
C HIS A 121 -4.27 8.22 21.82
N LEU A 122 -3.57 7.57 20.88
CA LEU A 122 -2.19 7.14 21.08
C LEU A 122 -1.20 8.29 20.81
N PRO A 123 -0.06 8.35 21.53
CA PRO A 123 1.02 9.27 21.23
C PRO A 123 1.61 9.01 19.84
N VAL A 124 2.21 10.04 19.24
CA VAL A 124 2.76 10.01 17.86
C VAL A 124 4.05 9.18 17.76
N GLU A 125 4.73 8.94 18.88
CA GLU A 125 6.06 8.33 18.93
C GLU A 125 6.08 6.83 18.58
N TYR A 126 4.91 6.18 18.60
CA TYR A 126 4.70 4.74 18.42
C TYR A 126 4.02 4.41 17.10
#